data_AF-A0A955WWK2-F1
#
_entry.id   AF-A0A955WWK2-F1
#
_cell.length_a   1.000
_cell.length_b   1.000
_cell.length_c   1.000
_cell.angle_alpha   90.00
_cell.angle_beta   90.00
_cell.angle_gamma   90.00
#
_symmetry.space_group_name_H-M   'P 1'
#
loop_
_entity.id
_entity.type
_entity.pdbx_description
1 polymer ?
#
loop_
_entity_poly.entity_id
_entity_poly.type
_entity_poly.pdbx_seq_one_letter_code
_entity_poly.pdbx_strand_id
1 'polypeptide(L)'
;MSRWFLAALVCPAAMTMGPAAAAPAGGATAGTQADAPLYEVKENDGLAKLVVTVGGKAIATKIEDASVRVEAVADFDGDGQPDALVANDCMGNGCLVTSSIVTVKAGKVVVAEIGEAPEPAAVVSVFGAPAVALTDVEGVRTFALHGGKAAEVAYDASPALKPLTTVEGLDGPQTGEAPPPQLLKVDVDGDGKPEAVRCAIWERWGSLVCSLPTPGGGVQELSTGCERFGPLPVMSQGRRMFACGRNQVVRFDGKRWQVGPWRAAAPAANKPEGATAE
;
A
#
# COMPACT_ATOMS: atom_id res chain seq x y z
N MET A 1 -59.71 9.36 16.97
CA MET A 1 -58.44 9.91 17.52
C MET A 1 -57.97 8.88 18.54
N SER A 2 -56.87 8.15 18.45
CA SER A 2 -55.65 8.26 17.65
C SER A 2 -55.11 6.86 17.36
N ARG A 3 -54.46 6.73 16.21
CA ARG A 3 -53.72 5.54 15.76
C ARG A 3 -52.55 5.26 16.72
N TRP A 4 -52.42 4.02 17.17
CA TRP A 4 -51.16 3.49 17.69
C TRP A 4 -50.54 2.63 16.60
N PHE A 5 -49.41 3.12 16.07
CA PHE A 5 -48.48 2.34 15.28
C PHE A 5 -47.68 1.46 16.24
N LEU A 6 -47.73 0.13 16.07
CA LEU A 6 -46.64 -0.73 16.54
C LEU A 6 -45.88 -1.22 15.31
N ALA A 7 -44.60 -0.87 15.31
CA ALA A 7 -43.61 -1.14 14.28
C ALA A 7 -43.39 -2.66 14.12
N ALA A 8 -43.28 -3.07 12.86
CA ALA A 8 -42.79 -4.39 12.48
C ALA A 8 -41.34 -4.55 12.97
N LEU A 9 -41.08 -5.64 13.70
CA LEU A 9 -39.75 -6.18 13.89
C LEU A 9 -39.21 -6.59 12.51
N VAL A 10 -38.25 -5.83 11.99
CA VAL A 10 -37.39 -6.27 10.89
C VAL A 10 -36.16 -6.91 11.52
N CYS A 11 -36.02 -8.21 11.31
CA CYS A 11 -34.84 -8.99 11.63
C CYS A 11 -33.72 -8.62 10.63
N PRO A 12 -32.52 -8.17 11.06
CA PRO A 12 -31.38 -8.11 10.16
C PRO A 12 -30.81 -9.53 10.00
N ALA A 13 -30.99 -10.12 8.83
CA ALA A 13 -30.26 -11.31 8.44
C ALA A 13 -28.76 -10.98 8.38
N ALA A 14 -27.98 -11.72 9.16
CA ALA A 14 -26.52 -11.68 9.11
C ALA A 14 -26.04 -12.14 7.73
N MET A 15 -25.41 -11.24 6.97
CA MET A 15 -24.64 -11.60 5.79
C MET A 15 -23.30 -12.19 6.24
N THR A 16 -23.21 -13.52 6.19
CA THR A 16 -21.94 -14.23 6.28
C THR A 16 -21.18 -14.04 4.96
N MET A 17 -20.05 -13.33 5.00
CA MET A 17 -19.09 -13.32 3.90
C MET A 17 -18.42 -14.69 3.82
N GLY A 18 -18.79 -15.49 2.81
CA GLY A 18 -18.09 -16.71 2.46
C GLY A 18 -16.75 -16.39 1.77
N PRO A 19 -15.78 -17.31 1.80
CA PRO A 19 -14.50 -17.15 1.11
C PRO A 19 -14.73 -17.00 -0.40
N ALA A 20 -13.93 -16.13 -1.02
CA ALA A 20 -13.93 -15.87 -2.45
C ALA A 20 -13.81 -17.19 -3.23
N ALA A 21 -14.88 -17.58 -3.91
CA ALA A 21 -14.85 -18.66 -4.88
C ALA A 21 -13.98 -18.22 -6.06
N ALA A 22 -13.06 -19.11 -6.47
CA ALA A 22 -12.28 -18.96 -7.68
C ALA A 22 -13.21 -18.63 -8.86
N ALA A 23 -12.86 -17.58 -9.61
CA ALA A 23 -13.62 -17.14 -10.76
C ALA A 23 -13.80 -18.30 -11.77
N PRO A 24 -14.99 -18.51 -12.33
CA PRO A 24 -15.15 -19.48 -13.41
C PRO A 24 -14.40 -18.96 -14.63
N ALA A 25 -13.61 -19.85 -15.25
CA ALA A 25 -13.08 -19.65 -16.59
C ALA A 25 -14.26 -19.53 -17.58
N GLY A 26 -14.73 -18.31 -17.79
CA GLY A 26 -15.72 -17.97 -18.80
C GLY A 26 -15.06 -17.97 -20.17
N GLY A 27 -15.47 -18.91 -21.02
CA GLY A 27 -14.98 -19.04 -22.39
C GLY A 27 -15.22 -17.75 -23.18
N ALA A 28 -14.13 -17.12 -23.61
CA ALA A 28 -14.16 -16.07 -24.62
C ALA A 28 -14.59 -16.69 -25.95
N THR A 29 -15.67 -16.17 -26.52
CA THR A 29 -16.02 -16.40 -27.92
C THR A 29 -14.88 -15.87 -28.79
N ALA A 30 -14.29 -16.76 -29.58
CA ALA A 30 -13.20 -16.47 -30.51
C ALA A 30 -13.64 -15.44 -31.57
N GLY A 31 -13.41 -14.16 -31.28
CA GLY A 31 -13.21 -13.13 -32.29
C GLY A 31 -11.74 -13.15 -32.71
N THR A 32 -11.49 -13.04 -34.01
CA THR A 32 -10.20 -13.24 -34.66
C THR A 32 -9.10 -12.33 -34.09
N GLN A 33 -8.30 -12.86 -33.17
CA GLN A 33 -7.17 -12.23 -32.49
C GLN A 33 -5.92 -12.22 -33.41
N ALA A 34 -5.98 -11.51 -34.53
CA ALA A 34 -4.84 -11.38 -35.46
C ALA A 34 -4.09 -10.03 -35.34
N ASP A 35 -4.72 -9.01 -34.76
CA ASP A 35 -4.17 -7.64 -34.67
C ASP A 35 -4.08 -7.07 -33.25
N ALA A 36 -4.32 -7.89 -32.22
CA ALA A 36 -4.23 -7.44 -30.84
C ALA A 36 -2.81 -6.94 -30.51
N PRO A 37 -2.68 -5.82 -29.78
CA PRO A 37 -1.37 -5.32 -29.38
C PRO A 37 -0.62 -6.32 -28.50
N LEU A 38 0.67 -6.49 -28.79
CA LEU A 38 1.60 -7.28 -27.99
C LEU A 38 2.56 -6.34 -27.25
N TYR A 39 2.75 -6.58 -25.95
CA TYR A 39 3.59 -5.77 -25.08
C TYR A 39 4.83 -6.57 -24.67
N GLU A 40 6.01 -6.11 -25.07
CA GLU A 40 7.28 -6.78 -24.78
C GLU A 40 8.29 -5.79 -24.19
N VAL A 41 9.03 -6.22 -23.17
CA VAL A 41 10.21 -5.50 -22.70
C VAL A 41 11.43 -6.02 -23.45
N LYS A 42 12.18 -5.11 -24.07
CA LYS A 42 13.43 -5.42 -24.76
C LYS A 42 14.58 -4.71 -24.06
N GLU A 43 15.61 -5.46 -23.71
CA GLU A 43 16.82 -4.92 -23.10
C GLU A 43 17.88 -4.66 -24.17
N ASN A 44 18.48 -3.47 -24.16
CA ASN A 44 19.65 -3.13 -24.97
C ASN A 44 20.60 -2.26 -24.14
N ASP A 45 21.88 -2.62 -24.11
CA ASP A 45 22.94 -1.86 -23.44
C ASP A 45 22.64 -1.47 -21.98
N GLY A 46 21.95 -2.35 -21.24
CA GLY A 46 21.61 -2.14 -19.82
C GLY A 46 20.35 -1.31 -19.56
N LEU A 47 19.61 -0.94 -20.61
CA LEU A 47 18.30 -0.30 -20.51
C LEU A 47 17.21 -1.25 -21.00
N ALA A 48 16.17 -1.41 -20.19
CA ALA A 48 14.93 -2.08 -20.52
C ALA A 48 13.94 -1.10 -21.16
N LYS A 49 13.40 -1.47 -22.31
CA LYS A 49 12.48 -0.63 -23.08
C LYS A 49 11.20 -1.36 -23.40
N LEU A 50 10.06 -0.74 -23.14
CA LEU A 50 8.78 -1.28 -23.57
C LEU A 50 8.56 -1.04 -25.07
N VAL A 51 8.24 -2.11 -25.78
CA VAL A 51 7.88 -2.13 -27.20
C VAL A 51 6.48 -2.69 -27.35
N VAL A 52 5.63 -1.99 -28.10
CA VAL A 52 4.26 -2.42 -28.40
C VAL A 52 4.18 -2.79 -29.88
N THR A 53 3.77 -4.01 -30.20
CA THR A 53 3.60 -4.47 -31.58
C THR A 53 2.12 -4.51 -31.95
N VAL A 54 1.73 -3.79 -33.00
CA VAL A 54 0.34 -3.71 -33.48
C VAL A 54 0.33 -4.09 -34.96
N GLY A 55 -0.47 -5.09 -35.35
CA GLY A 55 -0.51 -5.58 -36.75
C GLY A 55 0.86 -5.93 -37.33
N GLY A 56 1.73 -6.53 -36.51
CA GLY A 56 3.12 -6.88 -36.88
C GLY A 56 4.10 -5.72 -36.94
N LYS A 57 3.68 -4.47 -36.66
CA LYS A 57 4.55 -3.30 -36.60
C LYS A 57 4.93 -2.97 -35.16
N ALA A 58 6.22 -3.03 -34.85
CA ALA A 58 6.75 -2.60 -33.57
C ALA A 58 6.76 -1.07 -33.42
N ILE A 59 6.25 -0.59 -32.29
CA ILE A 59 6.19 0.81 -31.89
C ILE A 59 6.94 0.92 -30.56
N ALA A 60 8.07 1.61 -30.58
CA ALA A 60 8.84 1.91 -29.38
C ALA A 60 8.07 2.92 -28.51
N THR A 61 7.95 2.66 -27.20
CA THR A 61 7.36 3.61 -26.27
C THR A 61 8.40 4.58 -25.72
N LYS A 62 7.94 5.56 -24.92
CA LYS A 62 8.81 6.43 -24.13
C LYS A 62 9.23 5.81 -22.78
N ILE A 63 8.76 4.59 -22.47
CA ILE A 63 9.09 3.90 -21.23
C ILE A 63 10.39 3.12 -21.48
N GLU A 64 11.48 3.68 -20.97
CA GLU A 64 12.84 3.16 -21.09
C GLU A 64 13.61 3.50 -19.82
N ASP A 65 14.05 2.48 -19.08
CA ASP A 65 14.75 2.61 -17.81
C ASP A 65 15.52 1.32 -17.50
N ALA A 66 16.24 1.27 -16.40
CA ALA A 66 17.00 0.09 -15.99
C ALA A 66 16.11 -1.09 -15.54
N SER A 67 14.87 -0.86 -15.10
CA SER A 67 13.94 -1.92 -14.67
C SER A 67 12.51 -1.63 -15.12
N VAL A 68 12.15 -2.13 -16.31
CA VAL A 68 10.77 -2.06 -16.85
C VAL A 68 10.12 -3.43 -16.80
N ARG A 69 8.89 -3.52 -16.30
CA ARG A 69 8.10 -4.76 -16.26
C ARG A 69 6.68 -4.55 -16.74
N VAL A 70 6.14 -5.55 -17.43
CA VAL A 70 4.70 -5.68 -17.69
C VAL A 70 4.11 -6.48 -16.53
N GLU A 71 3.36 -5.81 -15.65
CA GLU A 71 2.76 -6.41 -14.45
C GLU A 71 1.47 -7.15 -14.79
N ALA A 72 0.69 -6.65 -15.75
CA ALA A 72 -0.54 -7.30 -16.21
C ALA A 72 -0.91 -6.86 -17.62
N VAL A 73 -1.69 -7.69 -18.31
CA VAL A 73 -2.31 -7.39 -19.60
C VAL A 73 -3.81 -7.69 -19.50
N ALA A 74 -4.66 -6.68 -19.74
CA ALA A 74 -6.12 -6.78 -19.68
C ALA A 74 -6.74 -5.62 -20.47
N ASP A 75 -7.99 -5.76 -20.89
CA ASP A 75 -8.78 -4.68 -21.49
C ASP A 75 -9.26 -3.72 -20.40
N PHE A 76 -8.47 -2.68 -20.11
CA PHE A 76 -8.68 -1.80 -18.96
C PHE A 76 -9.71 -0.69 -19.23
N ASP A 77 -10.00 -0.38 -20.50
CA ASP A 77 -11.02 0.62 -20.88
C ASP A 77 -12.26 0.05 -21.58
N GLY A 78 -12.32 -1.26 -21.77
CA GLY A 78 -13.47 -1.98 -22.31
C GLY A 78 -13.64 -1.86 -23.82
N ASP A 79 -12.58 -1.51 -24.55
CA ASP A 79 -12.63 -1.34 -26.01
C ASP A 79 -12.46 -2.66 -26.79
N GLY A 80 -12.24 -3.77 -26.08
CA GLY A 80 -12.04 -5.10 -26.64
C GLY A 80 -10.60 -5.41 -27.05
N GLN A 81 -9.66 -4.49 -26.89
CA GLN A 81 -8.23 -4.71 -27.07
C GLN A 81 -7.51 -4.78 -25.71
N PRO A 82 -6.50 -5.64 -25.56
CA PRO A 82 -5.70 -5.67 -24.35
C PRO A 82 -4.86 -4.40 -24.20
N ASP A 83 -4.83 -3.83 -23.01
CA ASP A 83 -3.84 -2.85 -22.55
C ASP A 83 -2.85 -3.50 -21.58
N ALA A 84 -1.74 -2.81 -21.26
CA ALA A 84 -0.74 -3.28 -20.31
C ALA A 84 -0.58 -2.36 -19.11
N LEU A 85 -0.57 -2.93 -17.90
CA LEU A 85 -0.07 -2.26 -16.71
C LEU A 85 1.45 -2.44 -16.66
N VAL A 86 2.18 -1.35 -16.59
CA VAL A 86 3.63 -1.31 -16.68
C VAL A 86 4.21 -0.61 -15.46
N ALA A 87 5.19 -1.26 -14.85
CA ALA A 87 5.97 -0.73 -13.74
C ALA A 87 7.37 -0.37 -14.22
N ASN A 88 7.89 0.75 -13.70
CA ASN A 88 9.25 1.19 -13.90
C ASN A 88 9.89 1.50 -12.54
N ASP A 89 10.97 0.79 -12.19
CA ASP A 89 11.72 1.07 -10.97
C ASP A 89 13.02 1.81 -11.28
N CYS A 90 13.36 2.81 -10.49
CA CYS A 90 14.74 3.31 -10.47
C CYS A 90 15.64 2.43 -9.58
N MET A 91 16.83 2.10 -10.08
CA MET A 91 17.82 1.28 -9.39
C MET A 91 18.50 2.08 -8.26
N GLY A 92 17.88 2.17 -7.08
CA GLY A 92 18.45 2.84 -5.91
C GLY A 92 17.66 2.59 -4.61
N ASN A 93 18.31 2.77 -3.45
CA ASN A 93 17.64 2.68 -2.16
C ASN A 93 16.70 3.89 -1.97
N GLY A 94 15.41 3.62 -1.77
CA GLY A 94 14.38 4.66 -1.57
C GLY A 94 13.71 5.16 -2.85
N CYS A 95 13.96 4.51 -3.99
CA CYS A 95 13.24 4.75 -5.22
C CYS A 95 11.78 4.27 -5.13
N LEU A 96 10.85 5.09 -5.62
CA LEU A 96 9.47 4.67 -5.85
C LEU A 96 9.35 4.02 -7.22
N VAL A 97 8.42 3.10 -7.35
CA VAL A 97 8.02 2.47 -8.61
C VAL A 97 6.99 3.37 -9.29
N THR A 98 7.30 3.80 -10.51
CA THR A 98 6.33 4.50 -11.36
C THR A 98 5.44 3.48 -12.06
N SER A 99 4.13 3.62 -11.93
CA SER A 99 3.14 2.78 -12.62
C SER A 99 2.39 3.55 -13.71
N SER A 100 2.13 2.89 -14.84
CA SER A 100 1.36 3.46 -15.95
C SER A 100 0.58 2.38 -16.69
N ILE A 101 -0.54 2.77 -17.32
CA ILE A 101 -1.27 1.90 -18.25
C ILE A 101 -0.89 2.29 -19.68
N VAL A 102 -0.53 1.31 -20.50
CA VAL A 102 -0.15 1.48 -21.89
C VAL A 102 -1.22 0.89 -22.80
N THR A 103 -1.89 1.74 -23.56
CA THR A 103 -3.03 1.41 -24.42
C THR A 103 -2.75 1.79 -25.87
N VAL A 104 -3.44 1.16 -26.83
CA VAL A 104 -3.36 1.51 -28.24
C VAL A 104 -4.65 2.14 -28.72
N LYS A 105 -4.63 3.44 -28.99
CA LYS A 105 -5.79 4.16 -29.54
C LYS A 105 -5.54 4.61 -30.97
N ALA A 106 -6.42 4.18 -31.87
CA ALA A 106 -6.33 4.51 -33.30
C ALA A 106 -4.92 4.27 -33.88
N GLY A 107 -4.29 3.14 -33.51
CA GLY A 107 -2.95 2.75 -33.97
C GLY A 107 -1.79 3.52 -33.32
N LYS A 108 -2.04 4.31 -32.28
CA LYS A 108 -1.02 5.03 -31.52
C LYS A 108 -0.93 4.49 -30.10
N VAL A 109 0.29 4.27 -29.63
CA VAL A 109 0.54 3.96 -28.23
C VAL A 109 0.31 5.21 -27.38
N VAL A 110 -0.49 5.07 -26.34
CA VAL A 110 -0.76 6.09 -25.33
C VAL A 110 -0.32 5.53 -23.98
N VAL A 111 0.44 6.35 -23.24
CA VAL A 111 0.84 6.03 -21.86
C VAL A 111 -0.02 6.89 -20.93
N ALA A 112 -0.82 6.23 -20.12
CA ALA A 112 -1.64 6.82 -19.08
C ALA A 112 -0.91 6.67 -17.74
N GLU A 113 -0.30 7.76 -17.28
CA GLU A 113 0.40 7.80 -15.99
C GLU A 113 -0.56 7.60 -14.83
N ILE A 114 -0.18 6.76 -13.86
CA ILE A 114 -0.95 6.54 -12.63
C ILE A 114 -0.28 7.31 -11.48
N GLY A 115 1.02 7.08 -11.28
CA GLY A 115 1.80 7.70 -10.21
C GLY A 115 2.90 6.79 -9.69
N GLU A 116 3.47 7.17 -8.56
CA GLU A 116 4.59 6.50 -7.91
C GLU A 116 4.21 5.93 -6.55
N ALA A 117 4.70 4.72 -6.24
CA ALA A 117 4.49 4.06 -4.96
C ALA A 117 5.65 3.11 -4.59
N PRO A 118 5.78 2.67 -3.33
CA PRO A 118 6.84 1.73 -2.95
C PRO A 118 6.76 0.38 -3.64
N GLU A 119 5.56 -0.03 -4.08
CA GLU A 119 5.28 -1.27 -4.79
C GLU A 119 4.57 -0.94 -6.12
N PRO A 120 4.69 -1.80 -7.15
CA PRO A 120 3.91 -1.67 -8.38
C PRO A 120 2.42 -1.59 -8.10
N ALA A 121 1.70 -0.82 -8.92
CA ALA A 121 0.26 -0.82 -8.85
C ALA A 121 -0.31 -2.21 -9.16
N ALA A 122 -1.43 -2.57 -8.53
CA ALA A 122 -2.05 -3.88 -8.66
C ALA A 122 -3.36 -3.80 -9.46
N VAL A 123 -3.69 -4.86 -10.21
CA VAL A 123 -4.99 -4.97 -10.88
C VAL A 123 -6.06 -5.28 -9.85
N VAL A 124 -7.14 -4.51 -9.87
CA VAL A 124 -8.34 -4.69 -9.05
C VAL A 124 -9.60 -4.68 -9.93
N SER A 125 -10.76 -4.99 -9.34
CA SER A 125 -12.04 -4.90 -10.05
C SER A 125 -12.94 -3.85 -9.40
N VAL A 126 -13.48 -2.95 -10.22
CA VAL A 126 -14.45 -1.92 -9.81
C VAL A 126 -15.72 -2.16 -10.61
N PHE A 127 -16.80 -2.55 -9.93
CA PHE A 127 -18.09 -2.91 -10.55
C PHE A 127 -17.99 -3.98 -11.65
N GLY A 128 -17.03 -4.89 -11.55
CA GLY A 128 -16.80 -5.95 -12.53
C GLY A 128 -15.90 -5.56 -13.71
N ALA A 129 -15.49 -4.30 -13.80
CA ALA A 129 -14.49 -3.84 -14.77
C ALA A 129 -13.07 -3.86 -14.16
N PRO A 130 -12.02 -4.17 -14.92
CA PRO A 130 -10.65 -4.07 -14.46
C PRO A 130 -10.26 -2.60 -14.20
N ALA A 131 -9.55 -2.39 -13.11
CA ALA A 131 -9.01 -1.10 -12.67
C ALA A 131 -7.64 -1.33 -12.04
N VAL A 132 -6.97 -0.26 -11.65
CA VAL A 132 -5.61 -0.32 -11.08
C VAL A 132 -5.56 0.40 -9.74
N ALA A 133 -5.04 -0.27 -8.71
CA ALA A 133 -4.86 0.28 -7.37
C ALA A 133 -3.38 0.61 -7.12
N LEU A 134 -3.10 1.88 -6.83
CA LEU A 134 -1.80 2.36 -6.36
C LEU A 134 -1.86 2.53 -4.84
N THR A 135 -0.99 1.82 -4.11
CA THR A 135 -0.97 1.84 -2.64
C THR A 135 0.25 2.59 -2.14
N ASP A 136 0.04 3.67 -1.39
CA ASP A 136 1.09 4.48 -0.78
C ASP A 136 0.86 4.69 0.72
N VAL A 137 1.64 5.59 1.32
CA VAL A 137 1.53 5.91 2.75
C VAL A 137 0.24 6.64 3.12
N GLU A 138 -0.41 7.29 2.14
CA GLU A 138 -1.62 8.07 2.34
C GLU A 138 -2.87 7.20 2.24
N GLY A 139 -2.84 6.15 1.41
CA GLY A 139 -3.98 5.28 1.18
C GLY A 139 -3.86 4.41 -0.06
N VAL A 140 -5.02 3.98 -0.56
CA VAL A 140 -5.14 3.29 -1.84
C VAL A 140 -5.89 4.20 -2.79
N ARG A 141 -5.23 4.62 -3.87
CA ARG A 141 -5.86 5.31 -5.00
C ARG A 141 -6.19 4.30 -6.08
N THR A 142 -7.43 4.28 -6.54
CA THR A 142 -7.90 3.37 -7.60
C THR A 142 -8.18 4.15 -8.87
N PHE A 143 -7.66 3.68 -9.99
CA PHE A 143 -7.71 4.32 -11.29
C PHE A 143 -8.41 3.42 -12.31
N ALA A 144 -9.29 3.99 -13.11
CA ALA A 144 -9.85 3.35 -14.30
C ALA A 144 -9.25 4.00 -15.55
N LEU A 145 -8.99 3.21 -16.60
CA LEU A 145 -8.59 3.76 -17.89
C LEU A 145 -9.84 4.25 -18.63
N HIS A 146 -9.84 5.52 -19.04
CA HIS A 146 -10.90 6.07 -19.88
C HIS A 146 -10.34 7.08 -20.87
N GLY A 147 -10.65 6.89 -22.16
CA GLY A 147 -10.22 7.84 -23.19
C GLY A 147 -8.69 7.98 -23.32
N GLY A 148 -7.93 6.96 -22.90
CA GLY A 148 -6.46 6.98 -22.92
C GLY A 148 -5.83 7.73 -21.75
N LYS A 149 -6.60 7.97 -20.68
CA LYS A 149 -6.12 8.58 -19.43
C LYS A 149 -6.51 7.70 -18.26
N ALA A 150 -5.63 7.60 -17.27
CA ALA A 150 -5.96 7.02 -15.98
C ALA A 150 -6.75 8.08 -15.19
N ALA A 151 -7.99 7.78 -14.85
CA ALA A 151 -8.84 8.62 -14.03
C ALA A 151 -8.95 7.98 -12.64
N GLU A 152 -8.62 8.72 -11.58
CA GLU A 152 -8.86 8.27 -10.22
C GLU A 152 -10.38 8.17 -9.99
N VAL A 153 -10.85 6.97 -9.64
CA VAL A 153 -12.27 6.64 -9.43
C VAL A 153 -12.61 6.39 -7.97
N ALA A 154 -11.60 6.12 -7.12
CA ALA A 154 -11.76 5.98 -5.69
C ALA A 154 -10.46 6.28 -4.95
N TYR A 155 -10.59 6.77 -3.73
CA TYR A 155 -9.49 6.93 -2.78
C TYR A 155 -9.91 6.44 -1.40
N ASP A 156 -9.29 5.35 -0.98
CA ASP A 156 -9.43 4.80 0.36
C ASP A 156 -8.26 5.31 1.21
N ALA A 157 -8.47 6.44 1.87
CA ALA A 157 -7.47 7.01 2.78
C ALA A 157 -7.09 5.98 3.85
N SER A 158 -5.79 5.73 4.03
CA SER A 158 -5.30 5.04 5.22
C SER A 158 -5.74 5.88 6.41
N PRO A 159 -6.55 5.33 7.35
CA PRO A 159 -6.97 6.10 8.51
C PRO A 159 -5.72 6.53 9.25
N ALA A 160 -5.50 7.84 9.35
CA ALA A 160 -4.35 8.36 10.05
C ALA A 160 -4.35 7.80 11.47
N LEU A 161 -3.25 7.13 11.84
CA LEU A 161 -3.10 6.60 13.18
C LEU A 161 -3.23 7.75 14.17
N LYS A 162 -4.02 7.56 15.22
CA LYS A 162 -4.25 8.60 16.23
C LYS A 162 -3.47 8.24 17.48
N PRO A 163 -2.23 8.74 17.65
CA PRO A 163 -1.49 8.55 18.87
C PRO A 163 -2.16 9.33 20.01
N LEU A 164 -2.00 8.82 21.23
CA LEU A 164 -2.49 9.47 22.45
C LEU A 164 -1.79 10.81 22.69
N THR A 165 -0.51 10.89 22.30
CA THR A 165 0.33 12.08 22.30
C THR A 165 1.28 11.99 21.12
N THR A 166 1.62 13.13 20.53
CA THR A 166 2.46 13.20 19.34
C THR A 166 3.81 13.85 19.66
N VAL A 167 4.87 13.24 19.15
CA VAL A 167 6.18 13.86 18.90
C VAL A 167 6.27 14.10 17.40
N GLU A 168 6.54 15.34 17.02
CA GLU A 168 6.73 15.72 15.63
C GLU A 168 8.23 15.75 15.30
N GLY A 169 8.57 15.26 14.11
CA GLY A 169 9.84 15.52 13.44
C GLY A 169 9.83 16.94 12.84
N LEU A 170 10.82 17.27 12.00
CA LEU A 170 10.86 18.58 11.35
C LEU A 170 10.08 18.57 10.01
N ASP A 171 9.02 19.37 9.94
CA ASP A 171 8.39 19.84 8.68
C ASP A 171 8.74 21.32 8.40
N GLY A 172 9.97 21.77 8.72
CA GLY A 172 10.31 23.20 8.70
C GLY A 172 11.79 23.52 8.43
N PRO A 173 12.08 24.76 7.99
CA PRO A 173 13.41 25.17 7.56
C PRO A 173 14.41 25.02 8.72
N GLN A 174 15.59 24.49 8.37
CA GLN A 174 16.73 24.24 9.25
C GLN A 174 17.21 25.54 9.91
N THR A 175 16.55 25.99 10.98
CA THR A 175 17.03 27.08 11.83
C THR A 175 18.10 26.54 12.78
N GLY A 176 19.20 26.05 12.22
CA GLY A 176 20.53 25.88 12.84
C GLY A 176 20.68 25.03 14.12
N GLU A 177 19.61 24.60 14.79
CA GLU A 177 19.69 23.93 16.09
C GLU A 177 18.54 22.91 16.21
N ALA A 178 18.85 21.63 16.40
CA ALA A 178 17.82 20.62 16.59
C ALA A 178 17.08 20.86 17.92
N PRO A 179 15.75 20.64 17.95
CA PRO A 179 15.01 20.75 19.19
C PRO A 179 15.51 19.71 20.21
N PRO A 180 15.42 20.02 21.52
CA PRO A 180 15.85 19.10 22.55
C PRO A 180 15.07 17.77 22.46
N PRO A 181 15.69 16.64 22.85
CA PRO A 181 15.01 15.35 22.83
C PRO A 181 13.71 15.38 23.63
N GLN A 182 12.62 14.95 22.99
CA GLN A 182 11.31 14.89 23.59
C GLN A 182 11.17 13.61 24.43
N LEU A 183 10.54 13.73 25.60
CA LEU A 183 10.33 12.64 26.53
C LEU A 183 8.84 12.33 26.64
N LEU A 184 8.45 11.15 26.20
CA LEU A 184 7.12 10.60 26.37
C LEU A 184 7.11 9.70 27.61
N LYS A 185 6.20 9.98 28.54
CA LYS A 185 5.93 9.09 29.68
C LYS A 185 4.68 8.28 29.35
N VAL A 186 4.85 6.99 29.12
CA VAL A 186 3.75 6.11 28.73
C VAL A 186 3.97 4.73 29.31
N ASP A 187 2.90 4.10 29.78
CA ASP A 187 2.89 2.70 30.18
C ASP A 187 3.02 1.82 28.92
N VAL A 188 4.24 1.34 28.66
CA VAL A 188 4.64 0.60 27.48
C VAL A 188 4.34 -0.88 27.65
N ASP A 189 4.41 -1.46 28.84
CA ASP A 189 4.16 -2.91 29.05
C ASP A 189 2.86 -3.24 29.76
N GLY A 190 2.06 -2.24 30.11
CA GLY A 190 0.73 -2.40 30.67
C GLY A 190 0.72 -2.69 32.17
N ASP A 191 1.84 -2.48 32.88
CA ASP A 191 1.94 -2.73 34.32
C ASP A 191 1.38 -1.58 35.19
N GLY A 192 0.91 -0.51 34.56
CA GLY A 192 0.35 0.68 35.20
C GLY A 192 1.40 1.70 35.63
N LYS A 193 2.69 1.46 35.37
CA LYS A 193 3.78 2.42 35.60
C LYS A 193 4.22 3.00 34.25
N PRO A 194 4.39 4.33 34.13
CA PRO A 194 4.89 4.90 32.90
C PRO A 194 6.39 4.70 32.71
N GLU A 195 6.81 4.19 31.55
CA GLU A 195 8.19 4.22 31.09
C GLU A 195 8.50 5.50 30.30
N ALA A 196 9.78 5.83 30.24
CA ALA A 196 10.32 6.89 29.40
C ALA A 196 10.60 6.37 27.98
N VAL A 197 9.96 6.97 26.98
CA VAL A 197 10.35 6.87 25.57
C VAL A 197 10.95 8.21 25.16
N ARG A 198 12.21 8.19 24.73
CA ARG A 198 12.95 9.41 24.35
C ARG A 198 13.05 9.46 22.85
N CYS A 199 12.62 10.55 22.22
CA CYS A 199 12.78 10.76 20.79
C CYS A 199 13.60 12.01 20.53
N ALA A 200 14.57 11.92 19.63
CA ALA A 200 15.40 13.03 19.19
C ALA A 200 15.37 13.12 17.67
N ILE A 201 15.57 14.33 17.16
CA ILE A 201 15.66 14.56 15.72
C ILE A 201 17.10 14.26 15.29
N TRP A 202 17.25 13.46 14.25
CA TRP A 202 18.56 13.25 13.64
C TRP A 202 18.84 14.39 12.66
N GLU A 203 19.66 15.35 13.12
CA GLU A 203 20.02 16.60 12.42
C GLU A 203 20.36 16.44 10.93
N ARG A 204 20.95 15.30 10.55
CA ARG A 204 21.40 15.05 9.18
C ARG A 204 20.26 14.72 8.20
N TRP A 205 19.16 14.14 8.67
CA TRP A 205 18.09 13.62 7.79
C TRP A 205 16.68 14.06 8.20
N GLY A 206 16.54 14.88 9.26
CA GLY A 206 15.25 15.39 9.74
C GLY A 206 14.31 14.32 10.35
N SER A 207 14.76 13.06 10.42
CA SER A 207 13.97 11.93 10.91
C SER A 207 14.05 11.76 12.42
N LEU A 208 13.02 11.15 13.02
CA LEU A 208 13.02 10.79 14.45
C LEU A 208 13.82 9.53 14.75
N VAL A 209 14.71 9.62 15.73
CA VAL A 209 15.38 8.48 16.39
C VAL A 209 14.81 8.36 17.79
N CYS A 210 14.20 7.23 18.11
CA CYS A 210 13.53 7.00 19.38
C CYS A 210 14.18 5.85 20.15
N SER A 211 14.41 6.07 21.44
CA SER A 211 14.87 5.08 22.41
C SER A 211 13.66 4.51 23.16
N LEU A 212 13.38 3.22 22.93
CA LEU A 212 12.22 2.49 23.43
C LEU A 212 12.64 1.44 24.48
N PRO A 213 11.90 1.29 25.60
CA PRO A 213 12.24 0.30 26.62
C PRO A 213 12.05 -1.13 26.11
N THR A 214 12.90 -2.05 26.55
CA THR A 214 12.84 -3.48 26.24
C THR A 214 12.59 -4.31 27.50
N PRO A 215 12.16 -5.58 27.38
CA PRO A 215 12.02 -6.47 28.53
C PRO A 215 13.33 -6.54 29.35
N GLY A 216 13.23 -6.48 30.67
CA GLY A 216 14.40 -6.52 31.56
C GLY A 216 15.06 -5.16 31.84
N GLY A 217 14.43 -4.05 31.42
CA GLY A 217 14.88 -2.70 31.76
C GLY A 217 15.94 -2.13 30.80
N GLY A 218 16.20 -2.80 29.68
CA GLY A 218 17.03 -2.28 28.61
C GLY A 218 16.31 -1.22 27.76
N VAL A 219 17.05 -0.64 26.82
CA VAL A 219 16.52 0.33 25.85
C VAL A 219 17.06 -0.02 24.46
N GLN A 220 16.20 0.06 23.45
CA GLN A 220 16.57 -0.05 22.05
C GLN A 220 16.43 1.31 21.38
N GLU A 221 17.50 1.81 20.78
CA GLU A 221 17.43 2.93 19.86
C GLU A 221 16.97 2.45 18.49
N LEU A 222 15.99 3.14 17.92
CA LEU A 222 15.39 2.84 16.64
C LEU A 222 15.39 4.12 15.79
N SER A 223 16.11 4.09 14.66
CA SER A 223 15.94 5.09 13.62
C SER A 223 14.60 4.83 12.95
N THR A 224 13.60 5.64 13.31
CA THR A 224 12.22 5.36 12.93
C THR A 224 11.90 5.84 11.52
N GLY A 225 12.63 6.85 11.02
CA GLY A 225 12.35 7.48 9.72
C GLY A 225 11.03 8.26 9.69
N CYS A 226 10.32 8.38 10.81
CA CYS A 226 8.99 8.96 10.86
C CYS A 226 9.05 10.48 11.02
N GLU A 227 8.17 11.18 10.29
CA GLU A 227 7.80 12.59 10.51
C GLU A 227 7.01 12.80 11.81
N ARG A 228 6.37 11.73 12.31
CA ARG A 228 5.51 11.75 13.49
C ARG A 228 5.66 10.47 14.28
N PHE A 229 5.71 10.57 15.60
CA PHE A 229 5.79 9.40 16.47
C PHE A 229 4.87 9.55 17.69
N GLY A 230 4.28 8.46 18.16
CA GLY A 230 3.52 8.55 19.41
C GLY A 230 2.80 7.27 19.83
N PRO A 231 2.53 7.06 21.12
CA PRO A 231 1.90 5.85 21.63
C PRO A 231 0.47 5.70 21.12
N LEU A 232 0.10 4.49 20.71
CA LEU A 232 -1.26 4.13 20.35
C LEU A 232 -2.03 3.55 21.55
N PRO A 233 -3.38 3.58 21.53
CA PRO A 233 -4.20 2.94 22.56
C PRO A 233 -4.16 1.39 22.50
N VAL A 234 -3.44 0.80 21.54
CA VAL A 234 -3.40 -0.66 21.32
C VAL A 234 -2.09 -1.28 21.80
N MET A 235 -2.19 -2.54 22.24
CA MET A 235 -1.06 -3.38 22.65
C MET A 235 -0.82 -4.48 21.61
N SER A 236 0.43 -4.87 21.42
CA SER A 236 0.89 -6.01 20.63
C SER A 236 1.91 -6.78 21.45
N GLN A 237 1.70 -8.09 21.62
CA GLN A 237 2.61 -8.97 22.37
C GLN A 237 2.98 -8.43 23.77
N GLY A 238 1.98 -7.91 24.48
CA GLY A 238 2.17 -7.36 25.82
C GLY A 238 2.86 -5.99 25.87
N ARG A 239 3.06 -5.31 24.73
CA ARG A 239 3.62 -3.96 24.69
C ARG A 239 2.82 -2.99 23.85
N ARG A 240 2.81 -1.72 24.23
CA ARG A 240 2.13 -0.65 23.52
C ARG A 240 2.77 -0.42 22.16
N MET A 241 1.92 -0.32 21.14
CA MET A 241 2.38 0.06 19.80
C MET A 241 2.54 1.57 19.70
N PHE A 242 3.37 2.03 18.78
CA PHE A 242 3.53 3.45 18.48
C PHE A 242 3.17 3.72 17.02
N ALA A 243 2.52 4.84 16.76
CA ALA A 243 2.38 5.39 15.43
C ALA A 243 3.77 5.83 14.92
N CYS A 244 4.01 5.56 13.66
CA CYS A 244 5.11 6.09 12.87
C CYS A 244 4.51 6.74 11.62
N GLY A 245 4.63 8.06 11.51
CA GLY A 245 4.01 8.84 10.45
C GLY A 245 2.50 8.67 10.45
N ARG A 246 1.91 8.61 9.27
CA ARG A 246 0.45 8.53 9.08
C ARG A 246 -0.11 7.11 9.22
N ASN A 247 0.59 6.09 8.74
CA ASN A 247 0.04 4.74 8.57
C ASN A 247 1.00 3.58 8.94
N GLN A 248 2.23 3.87 9.39
CA GLN A 248 3.15 2.86 9.89
C GLN A 248 3.08 2.78 11.41
N VAL A 249 3.58 1.67 11.96
CA VAL A 249 3.67 1.47 13.39
C VAL A 249 4.99 0.88 13.79
N VAL A 250 5.41 1.24 15.00
CA VAL A 250 6.48 0.56 15.70
C VAL A 250 5.86 -0.49 16.62
N ARG A 251 6.26 -1.74 16.42
CA ARG A 251 5.78 -2.93 17.14
C ARG A 251 6.93 -3.66 17.79
N PHE A 252 6.68 -4.27 18.94
CA PHE A 252 7.58 -5.25 19.52
C PHE A 252 7.26 -6.63 18.94
N ASP A 253 8.28 -7.37 18.49
CA ASP A 253 8.16 -8.71 17.88
C ASP A 253 8.47 -9.86 18.86
N GLY A 254 8.68 -9.53 20.14
CA GLY A 254 9.06 -10.47 21.20
C GLY A 254 10.55 -10.39 21.54
N LYS A 255 11.35 -9.79 20.66
CA LYS A 255 12.81 -9.60 20.83
C LYS A 255 13.22 -8.13 20.70
N ARG A 256 12.66 -7.41 19.71
CA ARG A 256 13.05 -6.03 19.37
C ARG A 256 11.85 -5.23 18.83
N TRP A 257 12.01 -3.91 18.86
CA TRP A 257 11.12 -2.96 18.19
C TRP A 257 11.44 -2.89 16.70
N GLN A 258 10.39 -2.88 15.86
CA GLN A 258 10.51 -2.76 14.41
C GLN A 258 9.44 -1.81 13.86
N VAL A 259 9.80 -1.00 12.87
CA VAL A 259 8.86 -0.21 12.06
C VAL A 259 8.24 -1.13 11.01
N GLY A 260 6.94 -1.05 10.82
CA GLY A 260 6.25 -1.78 9.75
C GLY A 260 4.87 -1.22 9.46
N PRO A 261 4.18 -1.75 8.45
CA PRO A 261 2.83 -1.31 8.11
C PRO A 261 1.84 -1.53 9.28
N TRP A 262 0.87 -0.63 9.44
CA TRP A 262 -0.28 -0.87 10.33
C TRP A 262 -1.01 -2.18 10.00
N ARG A 263 -0.95 -2.62 8.74
CA ARG A 263 -1.56 -3.86 8.26
C ARG A 263 -0.53 -4.88 7.75
N ALA A 264 0.61 -5.05 8.44
CA ALA A 264 1.48 -6.20 8.18
C ALA A 264 1.29 -7.31 9.23
N ALA A 265 1.01 -8.49 8.68
CA ALA A 265 0.86 -9.83 9.24
C ALA A 265 -0.08 -9.98 10.44
N ALA A 266 -1.27 -10.54 10.16
CA ALA A 266 -1.89 -11.44 11.13
C ALA A 266 -0.82 -12.47 11.54
N PRO A 267 -0.60 -12.74 12.84
CA PRO A 267 0.19 -13.90 13.23
C PRO A 267 -0.44 -15.12 12.55
N ALA A 268 0.40 -16.01 12.02
CA ALA A 268 -0.01 -17.28 11.45
C ALA A 268 -1.12 -17.87 12.33
N ALA A 269 -2.28 -18.14 11.73
CA ALA A 269 -3.38 -18.80 12.41
C ALA A 269 -2.80 -20.00 13.15
N ASN A 270 -2.95 -20.02 14.48
CA ASN A 270 -2.63 -21.18 15.28
C ASN A 270 -3.28 -22.39 14.61
N LYS A 271 -2.45 -23.31 14.14
CA LYS A 271 -2.90 -24.65 13.76
C LYS A 271 -3.58 -25.23 15.01
N PRO A 272 -4.86 -25.63 14.97
CA PRO A 272 -5.43 -26.37 16.09
C PRO A 272 -4.63 -27.66 16.22
N GLU A 273 -3.89 -27.79 17.32
CA GLU A 273 -3.33 -29.07 17.73
C GLU A 273 -4.50 -30.02 18.01
N GLY A 274 -4.66 -30.97 17.09
CA GLY A 274 -5.19 -32.31 17.30
C GLY A 274 -6.32 -32.47 18.31
N ALA A 275 -7.55 -32.29 17.84
CA ALA A 275 -8.60 -33.21 18.25
C ALA A 275 -8.35 -34.55 17.51
N THR A 276 -7.77 -35.53 18.18
CA THR A 276 -7.93 -36.93 17.80
C THR A 276 -8.98 -37.54 18.72
N ALA A 277 -10.13 -37.82 18.12
CA ALA A 277 -11.09 -38.80 18.60
C ALA A 277 -10.54 -40.19 18.27
N GLU A 278 -10.35 -41.02 19.30
CA GLU A 278 -10.78 -42.42 19.41
C GLU A 278 -10.59 -42.89 20.86
#